data_AF-A0A7V9H5P4-F1
#
_entry.id   AF-A0A7V9H5P4-F1
#
_cell.length_a   1.000
_cell.length_b   1.000
_cell.length_c   1.000
_cell.angle_alpha   90.00
_cell.angle_beta   90.00
_cell.angle_gamma   90.00
#
_symmetry.space_group_name_H-M   'P 1'
#
loop_
_entity.id
_entity.type
_entity.pdbx_description
1 polymer ?
#
loop_
_entity_poly.entity_id
_entity_poly.type
_entity_poly.pdbx_seq_one_letter_code
_entity_poly.pdbx_strand_id
1 'polypeptide(L)' 'DGTAQALDAIRNDKQTATVSQNPVEMARTAMDFIDQQANQDKTPPKEYFYPTIVIDKENIDSQEVKDYGIWSNQVK' A
#
# COMPACT_ATOMS: atom_id res chain seq x y z
N ASP A 1 -0.45 6.43 -5.78
CA ASP A 1 0.58 5.79 -4.95
C ASP A 1 0.54 6.13 -3.47
N GLY A 2 -0.36 7.00 -2.96
CA GLY A 2 -0.42 7.25 -1.52
C GLY A 2 0.88 7.79 -0.91
N THR A 3 1.67 8.54 -1.70
CA THR A 3 2.93 9.11 -1.23
C THR A 3 2.68 10.19 -0.18
N ALA A 4 3.69 10.51 0.62
CA ALA A 4 3.60 11.59 1.60
C ALA A 4 3.12 12.92 0.97
N GLN A 5 3.63 13.25 -0.21
CA GLN A 5 3.24 14.46 -0.94
C GLN A 5 1.78 14.43 -1.40
N ALA A 6 1.26 13.26 -1.76
CA ALA A 6 -0.15 13.12 -2.13
C ALA A 6 -1.06 13.27 -0.90
N LEU A 7 -0.67 12.72 0.25
CA LEU A 7 -1.38 12.89 1.52
C LEU A 7 -1.39 14.36 1.95
N ASP A 8 -0.25 15.04 1.89
CA ASP A 8 -0.15 16.48 2.15
C ASP A 8 -1.01 17.30 1.17
N ALA A 9 -1.01 16.95 -0.11
CA ALA A 9 -1.82 17.65 -1.12
C ALA A 9 -3.32 17.49 -0.84
N ILE A 10 -3.76 16.32 -0.36
CA ILE A 10 -5.16 16.10 0.06
C ILE A 10 -5.51 16.95 1.29
N ARG A 11 -4.64 16.99 2.30
CA ARG A 11 -4.86 17.84 3.50
C ARG A 11 -4.94 19.33 3.17
N ASN A 12 -4.18 19.78 2.17
CA ASN A 12 -4.13 21.17 1.73
C ASN A 12 -5.12 21.50 0.59
N ASP A 13 -6.11 20.66 0.33
CA ASP A 13 -7.14 20.87 -0.72
C ASP A 13 -6.57 21.06 -2.15
N LYS A 14 -5.35 20.57 -2.40
CA LYS A 14 -4.68 20.61 -3.71
C LYS A 14 -4.95 19.36 -4.55
N GLN A 15 -5.42 18.29 -3.92
CA GLN A 15 -5.74 17.01 -4.55
C GLN A 15 -6.98 16.40 -3.87
N THR A 16 -7.90 15.85 -4.65
CA THR A 16 -9.15 15.28 -4.10
C THR A 16 -8.94 13.94 -3.41
N ALA A 17 -8.18 13.04 -4.05
CA ALA A 17 -7.95 11.69 -3.55
C ALA A 17 -6.68 11.07 -4.18
N THR A 18 -6.21 9.96 -3.62
CA THR A 18 -5.16 9.12 -4.20
C THR A 18 -5.50 7.64 -4.04
N VAL A 19 -5.06 6.81 -4.98
CA VAL A 19 -5.09 5.35 -4.81
C VAL A 19 -3.77 4.91 -4.20
N SER A 20 -3.83 4.28 -3.04
CA SER A 20 -2.69 3.78 -2.29
C SER A 20 -2.50 2.29 -2.49
N GLN A 21 -1.24 1.91 -2.74
CA GLN A 21 -0.77 0.53 -2.82
C GLN A 21 0.13 0.26 -1.60
N ASN A 22 0.41 -1.02 -1.31
CA ASN A 22 1.35 -1.41 -0.26
C ASN A 22 2.57 -2.14 -0.84
N PRO A 23 3.54 -1.41 -1.45
CA PRO A 23 4.73 -2.02 -2.03
C PRO A 23 5.62 -2.76 -1.02
N VAL A 24 5.52 -2.49 0.29
CA VAL A 24 6.26 -3.25 1.32
C VAL A 24 5.70 -4.67 1.43
N GLU A 25 4.37 -4.82 1.53
CA GLU A 25 3.74 -6.14 1.52
C GLU A 25 3.93 -6.84 0.18
N MET A 26 3.83 -6.12 -0.94
CA MET A 26 4.09 -6.69 -2.27
C MET A 26 5.51 -7.27 -2.37
N ALA A 27 6.52 -6.54 -1.87
CA ALA A 27 7.89 -7.02 -1.84
C ALA A 27 8.04 -8.26 -0.93
N ARG A 28 7.40 -8.27 0.24
CA ARG A 28 7.41 -9.43 1.13
C ARG A 28 6.83 -10.67 0.44
N THR A 29 5.70 -10.55 -0.24
CA THR A 29 5.09 -11.66 -0.98
C THR A 29 5.93 -12.11 -2.17
N ALA A 30 6.57 -11.19 -2.87
CA ALA A 30 7.51 -11.56 -3.94
C ALA A 30 8.67 -12.40 -3.38
N MET A 31 9.22 -12.04 -2.21
CA MET A 31 10.25 -12.82 -1.55
C MET A 31 9.74 -14.19 -1.08
N ASP A 32 8.51 -14.26 -0.57
CA ASP A 32 7.87 -15.53 -0.17
C ASP A 32 7.67 -16.45 -1.38
N PHE A 33 7.26 -15.93 -2.53
CA PHE A 33 7.17 -16.70 -3.77
C PHE A 33 8.52 -17.26 -4.23
N ILE A 34 9.60 -16.49 -4.08
CA ILE A 34 10.95 -16.98 -4.37
C ILE A 34 11.30 -18.14 -3.43
N ASP A 35 11.02 -18.03 -2.14
CA ASP A 35 11.29 -19.10 -1.16
C ASP A 35 10.45 -20.35 -1.44
N GLN A 36 9.16 -20.17 -1.72
CA GLN A 36 8.25 -21.27 -2.10
C GLN A 36 8.79 -22.07 -3.28
N GLN A 37 9.28 -21.38 -4.31
CA GLN A 37 9.82 -22.04 -5.50
C GLN A 37 11.20 -22.66 -5.27
N ALA A 38 12.09 -21.96 -4.57
CA ALA A 38 13.47 -22.41 -4.39
C ALA A 38 13.62 -23.52 -3.34
N ASN A 39 12.83 -23.47 -2.27
CA ASN A 39 13.05 -24.26 -1.07
C ASN A 39 11.89 -25.18 -0.69
N GLN A 40 10.69 -24.99 -1.25
CA GLN A 40 9.49 -25.75 -0.85
C GLN A 40 8.85 -26.56 -1.98
N ASP A 41 9.44 -26.57 -3.18
CA ASP A 41 8.91 -27.23 -4.40
C ASP A 41 7.45 -26.81 -4.72
N LYS A 42 7.10 -25.56 -4.39
CA LYS A 42 5.80 -24.96 -4.68
C LYS A 42 5.92 -24.03 -5.87
N THR A 43 4.95 -24.09 -6.78
CA THR A 43 4.84 -23.12 -7.87
C THR A 43 4.01 -21.92 -7.42
N PRO A 44 4.58 -20.70 -7.37
CA PRO A 44 3.82 -19.49 -7.08
C PRO A 44 2.74 -19.22 -8.14
N PRO A 45 1.67 -18.49 -7.78
CA PRO A 45 0.66 -18.10 -8.74
C PRO A 45 1.27 -17.18 -9.82
N LYS A 46 0.78 -17.30 -11.06
CA LYS A 46 1.20 -16.42 -12.17
C LYS A 46 0.80 -14.96 -11.97
N GLU A 47 -0.29 -14.75 -11.26
CA GLU A 47 -0.85 -13.43 -10.96
C GLU A 47 -1.23 -13.40 -9.48
N TYR A 48 -0.91 -12.29 -8.82
CA TYR A 48 -1.29 -12.05 -7.44
C TYR A 48 -1.72 -10.60 -7.29
N PHE A 49 -2.94 -10.40 -6.79
CA PHE A 49 -3.54 -9.08 -6.66
C PHE A 49 -3.45 -8.58 -5.24
N TYR A 50 -2.96 -7.36 -5.09
CA TYR A 50 -3.02 -6.65 -3.82
C TYR A 50 -4.27 -5.75 -3.78
N PRO A 51 -5.01 -5.73 -2.66
CA PRO A 51 -6.05 -4.73 -2.48
C PRO A 51 -5.42 -3.34 -2.57
N THR A 52 -6.20 -2.35 -2.98
CA THR A 52 -5.78 -0.93 -2.96
C THR A 52 -6.80 -0.14 -2.16
N ILE A 53 -6.36 0.99 -1.59
CA ILE A 53 -7.22 1.86 -0.79
C ILE A 53 -7.30 3.22 -1.48
N VAL A 54 -8.52 3.72 -1.68
CA VAL A 54 -8.75 5.12 -2.06
C VAL A 54 -8.65 5.96 -0.80
N ILE A 55 -7.76 6.94 -0.80
CA ILE A 55 -7.56 7.86 0.32
C ILE A 55 -8.02 9.25 -0.11
N ASP A 56 -8.88 9.86 0.68
CA ASP A 56 -9.42 11.20 0.49
C ASP A 56 -9.53 11.93 1.85
N LYS A 57 -10.12 13.12 1.85
CA LYS A 57 -10.22 13.94 3.07
C LYS A 57 -11.11 13.33 4.15
N GLU A 58 -12.00 12.39 3.81
CA GLU A 58 -12.92 11.76 4.76
C GLU A 58 -12.23 10.64 5.54
N ASN A 59 -11.27 9.94 4.94
CA ASN A 59 -10.66 8.75 5.52
C ASN A 59 -9.14 8.85 5.78
N ILE A 60 -8.46 9.94 5.39
CA ILE A 60 -7.00 10.09 5.47
C ILE A 60 -6.42 9.85 6.87
N ASP A 61 -7.18 10.13 7.94
CA ASP A 61 -6.74 9.95 9.32
C ASP A 61 -7.31 8.70 10.00
N SER A 62 -8.03 7.86 9.24
CA SER A 62 -8.60 6.60 9.71
C SER A 62 -7.52 5.60 10.14
N GLN A 63 -7.89 4.67 11.02
CA GLN A 63 -6.99 3.60 11.44
C GLN A 63 -6.64 2.67 10.27
N GLU A 64 -7.59 2.43 9.37
CA GLU A 64 -7.38 1.64 8.16
C GLU A 64 -6.24 2.21 7.29
N VAL A 65 -6.24 3.52 7.05
CA VAL A 65 -5.16 4.18 6.31
C VAL A 65 -3.83 4.12 7.07
N LYS A 66 -3.84 4.19 8.40
CA LYS A 66 -2.64 4.05 9.26
C LYS A 66 -2.03 2.65 9.23
N ASP A 67 -2.87 1.63 9.21
CA ASP A 67 -2.44 0.23 9.21
C ASP A 67 -1.97 -0.19 7.82
N TYR A 68 -2.61 0.31 6.77
CA TYR A 68 -2.31 -0.07 5.38
C TYR A 68 -1.24 0.79 4.70
N GLY A 69 -1.21 2.09 4.99
CA GLY A 69 -0.36 3.06 4.31
C GLY A 69 1.10 3.01 4.78
N ILE A 70 2.04 3.04 3.84
CA ILE A 70 3.48 3.07 4.15
C ILE A 70 3.86 4.35 4.91
N TRP A 71 3.20 5.46 4.57
CA TRP A 71 3.55 6.80 5.05
C TRP A 71 2.52 7.40 6.02
N SER A 72 1.39 6.73 6.24
CA SER A 72 0.28 7.25 7.05
C SER A 72 0.66 7.52 8.51
N ASN A 73 1.71 6.88 9.02
CA ASN A 73 2.27 7.14 10.35
C ASN A 73 3.33 8.26 10.38
N GLN A 74 3.88 8.67 9.23
CA GLN A 74 4.98 9.64 9.13
C GLN A 74 4.51 11.04 8.73
N VAL A 75 3.31 11.16 8.19
CA VAL A 75 2.75 12.41 7.68
C VAL A 75 1.58 12.80 8.57
N LYS A 76 1.73 13.88 9.35
CA LYS A 76 0.75 14.37 10.33
C LYS A 76 -0.39 15.15 9.70
#